data_AF-X1DDC0-F1
#
_entry.id   AF-X1DDC0-F1
#
_cell.length_a   1.000
_cell.length_b   1.000
_cell.length_c   1.000
_cell.angle_alpha   90.00
_cell.angle_beta   90.00
_cell.angle_gamma   90.00
#
_symmetry.space_group_name_H-M   'P 1'
#
loop_
_entity.id
_entity.type
_entity.pdbx_description
1 polymer ?
#
loop_
_entity_poly.entity_id
_entity_poly.type
_entity_poly.pdbx_seq_one_letter_code
_entity_poly.pdbx_strand_id
1 'polypeptide(L)'
;YSMHHIQNLTKALNEMRRVLKKGGYFLIKEMFSDGNQTNAQECDTAVHEFGAEIDRLLGIYHREEFTRDEILKILPKRDMKDWEILESSRDFRCLKCEENLDCEDPKNSGEINFTLDEIEKSLERIKEHKEYPKFKERAEPLKQSIKNHGVSSTSILFFIGKKED
;
A
#
# COMPACT_ATOMS: atom_id res chain seq x y z
N TYR A 1 -0.54 5.14 7.46
CA TYR A 1 0.76 4.74 6.94
C TYR A 1 0.91 3.24 7.06
N SER A 2 1.19 2.60 5.92
CA SER A 2 1.53 1.19 5.74
C SER A 2 2.91 0.85 6.33
N MET A 3 3.15 -0.44 6.54
CA MET A 3 4.37 -1.00 7.10
C MET A 3 5.61 -0.71 6.26
N HIS A 4 5.49 -0.62 4.94
CA HIS A 4 6.63 -0.35 4.04
C HIS A 4 7.23 1.07 4.19
N HIS A 5 6.60 1.96 4.96
CA HIS A 5 7.17 3.25 5.36
C HIS A 5 7.96 3.20 6.69
N ILE A 6 8.08 2.04 7.34
CA ILE A 6 8.72 1.91 8.66
C ILE A 6 10.11 1.29 8.54
N GLN A 7 11.17 2.10 8.67
CA GLN A 7 12.57 1.66 8.50
C GLN A 7 12.98 0.51 9.44
N ASN A 8 12.51 0.52 10.69
CA ASN A 8 12.80 -0.50 11.70
C ASN A 8 11.56 -1.32 12.02
N LEU A 9 10.91 -1.84 10.99
CA LEU A 9 9.60 -2.50 11.08
C LEU A 9 9.53 -3.61 12.14
N THR A 10 10.50 -4.53 12.16
CA THR A 10 10.55 -5.61 13.16
C THR A 10 10.58 -5.07 14.59
N LYS A 11 11.32 -3.98 14.84
CA LYS A 11 11.36 -3.33 16.16
C LYS A 11 10.02 -2.70 16.50
N ALA A 12 9.41 -1.99 15.56
CA ALA A 12 8.09 -1.37 15.75
C ALA A 12 7.01 -2.42 16.06
N LEU A 13 6.92 -3.50 15.28
CA LEU A 13 5.98 -4.59 15.51
C LEU A 13 6.20 -5.27 16.86
N ASN A 14 7.45 -5.47 17.26
CA ASN A 14 7.77 -6.04 18.58
C ASN A 14 7.37 -5.13 19.74
N GLU A 15 7.54 -3.81 19.60
CA GLU A 15 7.08 -2.86 20.61
C GLU A 15 5.56 -2.80 20.70
N MET A 16 4.86 -2.78 19.56
CA MET A 16 3.39 -2.88 19.52
C MET A 16 2.92 -4.15 20.23
N ARG A 17 3.58 -5.29 19.99
CA ARG A 17 3.24 -6.56 20.65
C ARG A 17 3.55 -6.51 22.14
N ARG A 18 4.65 -5.90 22.55
CA ARG A 18 5.07 -5.79 23.95
C ARG A 18 3.99 -5.08 24.77
N VAL A 19 3.47 -3.95 24.28
CA VAL A 19 2.46 -3.14 24.98
C VAL A 19 1.04 -3.69 24.88
N LEU A 20 0.76 -4.58 23.93
CA LEU A 20 -0.53 -5.26 23.83
C LEU A 20 -0.79 -6.07 25.10
N LYS A 21 -1.97 -5.89 25.70
CA LYS A 21 -2.41 -6.69 26.86
C LYS A 21 -2.61 -8.16 26.48
N LYS A 22 -2.45 -9.05 27.46
CA LYS A 22 -2.85 -10.47 27.36
C LYS A 22 -4.31 -10.59 26.91
N GLY A 23 -4.59 -11.52 26.01
CA GLY A 23 -5.89 -11.68 25.35
C GLY A 23 -6.28 -10.57 24.36
N GLY A 24 -5.42 -9.56 24.13
CA GLY A 24 -5.67 -8.48 23.18
C GLY A 24 -5.43 -8.89 21.72
N TYR A 25 -6.06 -8.18 20.78
CA TYR A 25 -5.90 -8.41 19.34
C TYR A 25 -4.79 -7.52 18.76
N PHE A 26 -4.00 -8.12 17.86
CA PHE A 26 -2.98 -7.47 17.05
C PHE A 26 -3.43 -7.48 15.59
N LEU A 27 -3.69 -6.30 15.04
CA LEU A 27 -4.16 -6.15 13.67
C LEU A 27 -3.06 -5.53 12.82
N ILE A 28 -2.73 -6.18 11.71
CA ILE A 28 -1.89 -5.64 10.64
C ILE A 28 -2.74 -5.52 9.40
N LYS A 29 -2.55 -4.43 8.67
CA LYS A 29 -3.11 -4.18 7.35
C LYS A 29 -1.97 -3.73 6.45
N GLU A 30 -1.70 -4.48 5.38
CA GLU A 30 -0.60 -4.16 4.46
C GLU A 30 -0.95 -4.52 3.03
N MET A 31 -0.63 -3.64 2.08
CA MET A 31 -0.72 -3.95 0.65
C MET A 31 0.39 -4.92 0.23
N PHE A 32 0.14 -5.71 -0.81
CA PHE A 32 1.10 -6.71 -1.25
C PHE A 32 1.23 -6.77 -2.78
N SER A 33 2.44 -7.09 -3.24
CA SER A 33 2.83 -6.96 -4.65
C SER A 33 2.69 -8.24 -5.48
N ASP A 34 2.33 -9.37 -4.87
CA ASP A 34 2.21 -10.66 -5.55
C ASP A 34 0.75 -11.16 -5.66
N GLY A 35 0.51 -12.23 -6.42
CA GLY A 35 -0.81 -12.83 -6.62
C GLY A 35 -1.56 -12.28 -7.83
N ASN A 36 -2.84 -12.64 -7.93
CA ASN A 36 -3.67 -12.24 -9.07
C ASN A 36 -4.28 -10.86 -8.79
N GLN A 37 -3.80 -9.84 -9.48
CA GLN A 37 -4.37 -8.50 -9.47
C GLN A 37 -5.04 -8.21 -10.82
N THR A 38 -6.06 -7.35 -10.81
CA THR A 38 -6.64 -6.84 -12.06
C THR A 38 -5.74 -5.76 -12.66
N ASN A 39 -5.83 -5.49 -13.96
CA ASN A 39 -5.06 -4.41 -14.60
C ASN A 39 -5.26 -3.03 -13.93
N ALA A 40 -6.44 -2.77 -13.36
CA ALA A 40 -6.73 -1.53 -12.64
C ALA A 40 -5.99 -1.46 -11.29
N GLN A 41 -5.81 -2.61 -10.62
CA GLN A 41 -5.01 -2.72 -9.39
C GLN A 41 -3.52 -2.64 -9.67
N GLU A 42 -3.06 -3.23 -10.78
CA GLU A 42 -1.68 -3.07 -11.23
C GLU A 42 -1.34 -1.60 -11.52
N CYS A 43 -2.32 -0.80 -11.99
CA CYS A 43 -2.13 0.64 -12.14
C CYS A 43 -1.91 1.35 -10.80
N ASP A 44 -2.69 1.04 -9.76
CA ASP A 44 -2.51 1.60 -8.41
C ASP A 44 -1.14 1.22 -7.83
N THR A 45 -0.79 -0.06 -7.90
CA THR A 45 0.52 -0.61 -7.48
C THR A 45 1.67 0.12 -8.18
N ALA A 46 1.59 0.31 -9.50
CA ALA A 46 2.64 0.96 -10.26
C ALA A 46 2.79 2.47 -9.94
N VAL A 47 1.68 3.15 -9.64
CA VAL A 47 1.70 4.56 -9.20
C VAL A 47 2.30 4.68 -7.81
N HIS A 48 1.94 3.77 -6.90
CA HIS A 48 2.50 3.71 -5.56
C HIS A 48 4.01 3.44 -5.60
N GLU A 49 4.46 2.48 -6.41
CA GLU A 49 5.89 2.20 -6.62
C GLU A 49 6.63 3.42 -7.21
N PHE A 50 6.03 4.11 -8.17
CA PHE A 50 6.58 5.34 -8.75
C PHE A 50 6.80 6.43 -7.68
N GLY A 51 5.81 6.65 -6.81
CA GLY A 51 5.92 7.56 -5.68
C GLY A 51 6.98 7.10 -4.67
N ALA A 52 7.05 5.79 -4.40
CA ALA A 52 8.03 5.20 -3.50
C ALA A 52 9.48 5.38 -3.97
N GLU A 53 9.73 5.22 -5.26
CA GLU A 53 11.03 5.50 -5.85
C GLU A 53 11.44 6.97 -5.70
N ILE A 54 10.50 7.89 -5.86
CA ILE A 54 10.73 9.33 -5.66
C ILE A 54 11.00 9.64 -4.18
N ASP A 55 10.28 9.02 -3.26
CA ASP A 55 10.57 9.12 -1.82
C ASP A 55 11.99 8.66 -1.52
N ARG A 56 12.40 7.49 -2.02
CA ARG A 56 13.76 6.96 -1.84
C ARG A 56 14.81 7.89 -2.44
N LEU A 57 14.54 8.46 -3.62
CA LEU A 57 15.41 9.43 -4.27
C LEU A 57 15.64 10.68 -3.42
N LEU A 58 14.61 11.11 -2.67
CA LEU A 58 14.64 12.24 -1.76
C LEU A 58 15.12 11.89 -0.34
N GLY A 59 15.58 10.65 -0.11
CA GLY A 59 16.05 10.18 1.19
C GLY A 59 14.94 9.87 2.20
N ILE A 60 13.69 9.80 1.75
CA ILE A 60 12.53 9.42 2.57
C ILE A 60 12.42 7.89 2.52
N TYR A 61 12.28 7.25 3.69
CA TYR A 61 12.13 5.80 3.73
C TYR A 61 10.77 5.38 3.19
N HIS A 62 10.80 4.70 2.06
CA HIS A 62 9.65 4.07 1.44
C HIS A 62 10.13 2.82 0.71
N ARG A 63 9.97 1.65 1.34
CA ARG A 63 10.34 0.36 0.75
C ARG A 63 9.37 0.02 -0.38
N GLU A 64 9.83 -0.78 -1.35
CA GLU A 64 8.95 -1.56 -2.21
C GLU A 64 7.95 -2.39 -1.38
N GLU A 65 6.76 -2.56 -1.95
CA GLU A 65 5.69 -3.35 -1.35
C GLU A 65 6.14 -4.77 -1.01
N PHE A 66 5.60 -5.32 0.07
CA PHE A 66 5.93 -6.67 0.50
C PHE A 66 5.23 -7.71 -0.37
N THR A 67 5.85 -8.86 -0.58
CA THR A 67 5.08 -10.05 -0.98
C THR A 67 4.31 -10.61 0.21
N ARG A 68 3.25 -11.39 -0.04
CA ARG A 68 2.49 -12.11 1.00
C ARG A 68 3.41 -12.90 1.93
N ASP A 69 4.40 -13.59 1.35
CA ASP A 69 5.39 -14.36 2.10
C ASP A 69 6.30 -13.51 2.97
N GLU A 70 6.69 -12.32 2.50
CA GLU A 70 7.47 -11.38 3.30
C GLU A 70 6.67 -10.89 4.50
N ILE A 71 5.40 -10.54 4.31
CA ILE A 71 4.52 -10.09 5.41
C ILE A 71 4.37 -11.21 6.45
N LEU A 72 4.14 -12.45 6.02
CA LEU A 72 4.05 -13.63 6.89
C LEU A 72 5.31 -13.90 7.70
N LYS A 73 6.49 -13.58 7.16
CA LYS A 73 7.79 -13.76 7.84
C LYS A 73 8.03 -12.71 8.91
N ILE A 74 7.53 -11.49 8.73
CA ILE A 74 7.74 -10.37 9.67
C ILE A 74 6.71 -10.30 10.80
N LEU A 75 5.60 -11.06 10.73
CA LEU A 75 4.61 -11.12 11.80
C LEU A 75 5.27 -11.49 13.15
N PRO A 76 4.89 -10.82 14.26
CA PRO A 76 5.48 -11.11 15.55
C PRO A 76 4.81 -12.35 16.17
N LYS A 77 5.35 -13.54 15.88
CA LYS A 77 4.72 -14.84 16.22
C LYS A 77 4.77 -15.24 17.69
N ARG A 78 5.70 -14.68 18.48
CA ARG A 78 5.91 -15.08 19.88
C ARG A 78 4.76 -14.63 20.77
N ASP A 79 4.22 -15.52 21.60
CA ASP A 79 3.12 -15.25 22.53
C ASP A 79 1.83 -14.78 21.80
N MET A 80 1.68 -15.17 20.52
CA MET A 80 0.56 -14.83 19.64
C MET A 80 -0.03 -16.10 19.05
N LYS A 81 -1.35 -16.23 19.09
CA LYS A 81 -2.13 -17.36 18.58
C LYS A 81 -3.28 -16.88 17.69
N ASP A 82 -4.02 -17.82 17.13
CA ASP A 82 -5.28 -17.59 16.41
C ASP A 82 -5.13 -16.58 15.25
N TRP A 83 -4.06 -16.71 14.45
CA TRP A 83 -3.84 -15.86 13.29
C TRP A 83 -4.89 -16.13 12.21
N GLU A 84 -5.72 -15.13 11.94
CA GLU A 84 -6.61 -15.08 10.79
C GLU A 84 -5.98 -14.18 9.72
N ILE A 85 -6.07 -14.63 8.46
CA ILE A 85 -5.57 -13.90 7.29
C ILE A 85 -6.76 -13.66 6.37
N LEU A 86 -7.06 -12.40 6.12
CA LEU A 86 -8.12 -11.98 5.21
C LEU A 86 -7.52 -11.13 4.10
N GLU A 87 -8.08 -11.26 2.91
CA GLU A 87 -7.70 -10.46 1.75
C GLU A 87 -8.86 -9.56 1.34
N SER A 88 -8.56 -8.32 1.00
CA SER A 88 -9.54 -7.38 0.49
C SER A 88 -8.88 -6.34 -0.39
N SER A 89 -9.57 -5.90 -1.44
CA SER A 89 -9.24 -4.67 -2.15
C SER A 89 -9.82 -3.42 -1.46
N ARG A 90 -10.53 -3.57 -0.34
CA ARG A 90 -11.20 -2.46 0.37
C ARG A 90 -10.43 -2.04 1.63
N ASP A 91 -10.25 -0.74 1.79
CA ASP A 91 -9.69 -0.12 2.98
C ASP A 91 -10.68 -0.14 4.16
N PHE A 92 -10.20 -0.13 5.41
CA PHE A 92 -11.06 -0.02 6.59
C PHE A 92 -11.94 1.25 6.58
N ARG A 93 -11.49 2.31 5.90
CA ARG A 93 -12.26 3.55 5.70
C ARG A 93 -13.52 3.31 4.88
N CYS A 94 -13.52 2.35 3.95
CA CYS A 94 -14.68 2.00 3.14
C CYS A 94 -15.83 1.41 3.96
N LEU A 95 -15.55 0.85 5.15
CA LEU A 95 -16.58 0.33 6.06
C LEU A 95 -17.58 1.39 6.51
N LYS A 96 -17.19 2.67 6.48
CA LYS A 96 -18.02 3.81 6.87
C LYS A 96 -18.28 4.80 5.73
N CYS A 97 -17.86 4.45 4.51
CA CYS A 97 -18.06 5.29 3.34
C CYS A 97 -19.45 5.00 2.76
N GLU A 98 -20.30 6.02 2.69
CA GLU A 98 -21.64 5.92 2.09
C GLU A 98 -21.57 5.70 0.56
N GLU A 99 -20.47 6.14 -0.07
CA GLU A 99 -20.20 6.03 -1.51
C GLU A 99 -19.31 4.81 -1.83
N ASN A 100 -19.20 3.84 -0.93
CA ASN A 100 -18.22 2.75 -1.07
C ASN A 100 -18.42 1.84 -2.29
N LEU A 101 -19.60 1.86 -2.92
CA LEU A 101 -19.90 1.11 -4.14
C LEU A 101 -19.37 1.86 -5.37
N ASP A 102 -19.39 3.18 -5.36
CA ASP A 102 -18.91 4.01 -6.48
C ASP A 102 -17.37 4.00 -6.58
N CYS A 103 -16.68 3.71 -5.47
CA CYS A 103 -15.24 3.48 -5.42
C CYS A 103 -14.81 2.11 -5.99
N GLU A 104 -15.74 1.22 -6.36
CA GLU A 104 -15.40 -0.05 -7.00
C GLU A 104 -15.33 0.04 -8.52
N ASP A 105 -15.85 1.11 -9.14
CA ASP A 105 -15.74 1.29 -10.58
C ASP A 105 -14.31 1.73 -10.93
N PRO A 106 -13.49 0.89 -11.59
CA PRO A 106 -12.15 1.28 -12.02
C PRO A 106 -12.17 2.49 -12.97
N LYS A 107 -13.31 2.79 -13.61
CA LYS A 107 -13.51 3.91 -14.52
C LYS A 107 -14.10 5.14 -13.85
N ASN A 108 -14.19 5.16 -12.52
CA ASN A 108 -14.57 6.35 -11.78
C ASN A 108 -13.63 7.51 -12.13
N SER A 109 -14.19 8.57 -12.71
CA SER A 109 -13.41 9.73 -13.16
C SER A 109 -12.73 10.48 -12.01
N GLY A 110 -13.32 10.46 -10.81
CA GLY A 110 -12.75 11.07 -9.62
C GLY A 110 -11.47 10.35 -9.20
N GLU A 111 -11.52 9.02 -9.10
CA GLU A 111 -10.35 8.19 -8.76
C GLU A 111 -9.26 8.29 -9.83
N ILE A 112 -9.62 8.20 -11.11
CA ILE A 112 -8.65 8.37 -12.22
C ILE A 112 -7.94 9.72 -12.12
N ASN A 113 -8.70 10.82 -11.95
CA ASN A 113 -8.11 12.16 -11.87
C ASN A 113 -7.24 12.32 -10.63
N PHE A 114 -7.67 11.76 -9.49
CA PHE A 114 -6.89 11.76 -8.25
C PHE A 114 -5.56 11.03 -8.44
N THR A 115 -5.56 9.82 -9.00
CA THR A 115 -4.33 9.05 -9.26
C THR A 115 -3.40 9.75 -10.25
N LEU A 116 -3.94 10.37 -11.31
CA LEU A 116 -3.14 11.16 -12.25
C LEU A 116 -2.49 12.38 -11.55
N ASP A 117 -3.22 13.05 -10.66
CA ASP A 117 -2.71 14.17 -9.87
C ASP A 117 -1.60 13.73 -8.88
N GLU A 118 -1.69 12.53 -8.29
CA GLU A 118 -0.62 11.97 -7.45
C GLU A 118 0.70 11.76 -8.23
N ILE A 119 0.62 11.34 -9.51
CA ILE A 119 1.80 11.27 -10.39
C ILE A 119 2.40 12.67 -10.59
N GLU A 120 1.57 13.67 -10.90
CA GLU A 120 2.04 15.04 -11.15
C GLU A 120 2.66 15.67 -9.89
N LYS A 121 2.02 15.51 -8.73
CA LYS A 121 2.58 15.93 -7.44
C LYS A 121 3.93 15.26 -7.16
N SER A 122 4.05 13.97 -7.46
CA SER A 122 5.30 13.23 -7.28
C SER A 122 6.42 13.79 -8.18
N LEU A 123 6.12 14.08 -9.45
CA LEU A 123 7.05 14.72 -10.38
C LEU A 123 7.44 16.14 -9.93
N GLU A 124 6.50 16.93 -9.44
CA GLU A 124 6.74 18.30 -8.98
C GLU A 124 7.77 18.34 -7.83
N ARG A 125 7.75 17.34 -6.93
CA ARG A 125 8.71 17.22 -5.83
C ARG A 125 10.16 17.06 -6.29
N ILE A 126 10.37 16.58 -7.51
CA ILE A 126 11.71 16.33 -8.07
C ILE A 126 12.00 17.19 -9.30
N LYS A 127 11.22 18.24 -9.60
CA LYS A 127 11.36 19.03 -10.83
C LYS A 127 12.76 19.61 -11.09
N GLU A 128 13.47 19.99 -10.02
CA GLU A 128 14.84 20.53 -10.08
C GLU A 128 15.90 19.44 -9.92
N HIS A 129 15.50 18.18 -9.73
CA HIS A 129 16.41 17.05 -9.56
C HIS A 129 16.91 16.55 -10.92
N LYS A 130 18.20 16.15 -10.99
CA LYS A 130 18.83 15.64 -12.23
C LYS A 130 18.12 14.43 -12.86
N GLU A 131 17.40 13.65 -12.06
CA GLU A 131 16.65 12.46 -12.50
C GLU A 131 15.23 12.81 -13.02
N TYR A 132 14.78 14.06 -12.91
CA TYR A 132 13.44 14.48 -13.36
C TYR A 132 13.10 14.03 -14.78
N PRO A 133 13.97 14.20 -15.80
CA PRO A 133 13.64 13.78 -17.17
C PRO A 133 13.30 12.28 -17.26
N LYS A 134 14.03 11.44 -16.51
CA LYS A 134 13.81 9.99 -16.46
C LYS A 134 12.46 9.64 -15.83
N PHE A 135 12.10 10.28 -14.72
CA PHE A 135 10.80 10.05 -14.09
C PHE A 135 9.65 10.59 -14.92
N LYS A 136 9.84 11.73 -15.60
CA LYS A 136 8.84 12.29 -16.52
C LYS A 136 8.56 11.34 -17.69
N GLU A 137 9.59 10.76 -18.30
CA GLU A 137 9.43 9.77 -19.38
C GLU A 137 8.65 8.53 -18.90
N ARG A 138 8.96 8.04 -17.69
CA ARG A 138 8.26 6.89 -17.09
C ARG A 138 6.81 7.18 -16.68
N ALA A 139 6.49 8.43 -16.38
CA ALA A 139 5.13 8.81 -15.98
C ALA A 139 4.12 8.68 -17.13
N GLU A 140 4.54 8.93 -18.37
CA GLU A 140 3.62 8.90 -19.53
C GLU A 140 2.96 7.52 -19.80
N PRO A 141 3.71 6.39 -19.85
CA PRO A 141 3.06 5.08 -19.97
C PRO A 141 2.17 4.73 -18.78
N LEU A 142 2.51 5.17 -17.55
CA LEU A 142 1.65 4.99 -16.37
C LEU A 142 0.31 5.73 -16.54
N LYS A 143 0.35 7.02 -16.92
CA LYS A 143 -0.85 7.82 -17.20
C LYS A 143 -1.71 7.19 -18.30
N GLN A 144 -1.08 6.64 -19.34
CA GLN A 144 -1.81 5.96 -20.41
C GLN A 144 -2.47 4.66 -19.93
N SER A 145 -1.76 3.88 -19.09
CA SER A 145 -2.30 2.66 -18.48
C SER A 145 -3.55 2.96 -17.64
N ILE A 146 -3.48 3.99 -16.79
CA ILE A 146 -4.62 4.43 -15.97
C ILE A 146 -5.82 4.82 -16.85
N LYS A 147 -5.60 5.58 -17.93
CA LYS A 147 -6.69 5.93 -18.87
C LYS A 147 -7.30 4.68 -19.52
N ASN A 148 -6.46 3.72 -19.91
CA ASN A 148 -6.88 2.51 -20.62
C ASN A 148 -7.59 1.51 -19.71
N HIS A 149 -7.08 1.27 -18.51
CA HIS A 149 -7.53 0.20 -17.61
C HIS A 149 -8.35 0.70 -16.42
N GLY A 150 -8.26 1.99 -16.10
CA GLY A 150 -8.81 2.54 -14.88
C GLY A 150 -7.85 2.37 -13.71
N VAL A 151 -8.34 2.60 -12.49
CA VAL A 151 -7.59 2.43 -11.26
C VAL A 151 -8.48 1.81 -10.18
N SER A 152 -7.93 0.86 -9.43
CA SER A 152 -8.60 0.28 -8.27
C SER A 152 -7.57 -0.03 -7.21
N SER A 153 -7.94 0.06 -5.94
CA SER A 153 -6.96 -0.14 -4.86
C SER A 153 -6.26 -1.50 -4.95
N THR A 154 -4.93 -1.47 -4.82
CA THR A 154 -4.10 -2.68 -4.67
C THR A 154 -4.66 -3.56 -3.55
N SER A 155 -4.59 -4.87 -3.75
CA SER A 155 -5.06 -5.82 -2.74
C SER A 155 -4.28 -5.67 -1.43
N ILE A 156 -5.01 -5.84 -0.33
CA ILE A 156 -4.52 -5.68 1.03
C ILE A 156 -4.73 -6.99 1.79
N LEU A 157 -3.74 -7.36 2.59
CA LEU A 157 -3.86 -8.42 3.57
C LEU A 157 -4.11 -7.84 4.96
N PHE A 158 -5.10 -8.40 5.63
CA PHE A 158 -5.36 -8.22 7.04
C PHE A 158 -4.88 -9.45 7.80
N PHE A 159 -4.02 -9.23 8.79
CA PHE A 159 -3.60 -10.25 9.73
C PHE A 159 -4.15 -9.92 11.10
N ILE A 160 -4.91 -10.83 11.69
CA ILE A 160 -5.53 -10.66 12.99
C ILE A 160 -5.00 -11.77 13.89
N GLY A 161 -4.17 -11.40 14.86
CA GLY A 161 -3.63 -12.34 15.85
C GLY A 161 -4.12 -11.98 17.25
N LYS A 162 -4.17 -12.95 18.16
CA LYS A 162 -4.50 -12.74 19.57
C LYS A 162 -3.29 -13.01 20.45
N LYS A 163 -2.97 -12.08 21.35
CA LYS A 163 -1.92 -12.29 22.35
C LYS A 163 -2.39 -13.32 23.36
N GLU A 164 -1.53 -14.27 23.68
CA GLU A 164 -1.80 -15.30 24.68
C GLU A 164 -2.10 -14.68 26.06
N ASP A 165 -2.79 -15.46 26.89
CA ASP A 165 -3.27 -15.04 28.21
C ASP A 165 -2.19 -15.03 29.30
#